data_AF-A0A520VEJ4-F1
#
_entry.id   AF-A0A520VEJ4-F1
#
_cell.length_a   1.000
_cell.length_b   1.000
_cell.length_c   1.000
_cell.angle_alpha   90.00
_cell.angle_beta   90.00
_cell.angle_gamma   90.00
#
_symmetry.space_group_name_H-M   'P 1'
#
loop_
_entity.id
_entity.type
_entity.pdbx_description
1 polymer ?
#
loop_
_entity_poly.entity_id
_entity_poly.type
_entity_poly.pdbx_seq_one_letter_code
_entity_poly.pdbx_strand_id
1 'polypeptide(L)'
;MKNNKIIYLIFLIAICLTVFVSCEEEETFDCPEIEANIGDPCVNPNGEEGTISEDCECIVNVPDFDCPDLEANFGDECFVDDGGNGTVGIVSKDCECVVDGPDFDCPEIEANIGDPCENPNGVEGTISEDCECIVDGPGFDCPDLEANFGDECFVDDGGNGTVGIVSEDCECVVDGPGFDCPEIEANIGDPCENPNGDEGTISEDCVCLS
;
A
#
# COMPACT_ATOMS: atom_id res chain seq x y z
N MET A 1 -31.78 100.60 23.55
CA MET A 1 -31.22 99.24 23.79
C MET A 1 -31.80 98.14 22.87
N LYS A 2 -32.76 98.42 21.97
CA LYS A 2 -33.40 97.40 21.10
C LYS A 2 -32.59 97.03 19.86
N ASN A 3 -31.78 97.97 19.34
CA ASN A 3 -31.05 97.78 18.07
C ASN A 3 -29.82 96.85 18.21
N ASN A 4 -29.16 96.81 19.37
CA ASN A 4 -28.01 95.94 19.58
C ASN A 4 -28.37 94.44 19.61
N LYS A 5 -29.59 94.08 20.06
CA LYS A 5 -30.05 92.68 20.09
C LYS A 5 -30.35 92.14 18.68
N ILE A 6 -30.86 92.98 17.79
CA ILE A 6 -31.15 92.62 16.39
C ILE A 6 -29.84 92.42 15.62
N ILE A 7 -28.84 93.28 15.84
CA ILE A 7 -27.53 93.14 15.20
C ILE A 7 -26.83 91.85 15.65
N TYR A 8 -26.87 91.53 16.94
CA TYR A 8 -26.32 90.27 17.45
C TYR A 8 -27.04 89.03 16.91
N LEU A 9 -28.36 89.09 16.75
CA LEU A 9 -29.14 87.98 16.19
C LEU A 9 -28.82 87.78 14.70
N ILE A 10 -28.66 88.86 13.92
CA ILE A 10 -28.26 88.79 12.51
C ILE A 10 -26.82 88.25 12.38
N PHE A 11 -25.90 88.67 13.26
CA PHE A 11 -24.54 88.13 13.29
C PHE A 11 -24.51 86.64 13.65
N LEU A 12 -25.30 86.20 14.63
CA LEU A 12 -25.42 84.79 15.01
C LEU A 12 -26.03 83.94 13.88
N ILE A 13 -27.04 84.45 13.19
CA ILE A 13 -27.64 83.76 12.04
C ILE A 13 -26.67 83.71 10.86
N ALA A 14 -25.93 84.79 10.59
CA ALA A 14 -24.91 84.81 9.54
C ALA A 14 -23.75 83.85 9.84
N ILE A 15 -23.27 83.80 11.08
CA ILE A 15 -22.25 82.85 11.52
C ILE A 15 -22.77 81.41 11.41
N CYS A 16 -24.00 81.14 11.85
CA CYS A 16 -24.62 79.83 11.65
C CYS A 16 -24.70 79.46 10.15
N LEU A 17 -25.19 80.36 9.30
CA LEU A 17 -25.29 80.11 7.85
C LEU A 17 -23.93 79.86 7.20
N THR A 18 -22.86 80.52 7.65
CA THR A 18 -21.51 80.26 7.14
C THR A 18 -20.89 78.96 7.67
N VAL A 19 -21.30 78.49 8.85
CA VAL A 19 -20.80 77.24 9.44
C VAL A 19 -21.52 76.02 8.85
N PHE A 20 -22.80 76.16 8.46
CA PHE A 20 -23.55 75.07 7.80
C PHE A 20 -23.14 74.82 6.34
N VAL A 21 -22.47 75.76 5.66
CA VAL A 21 -22.07 75.63 4.24
C VAL A 21 -20.66 75.03 4.06
N SER A 22 -19.90 74.82 5.14
CA SER A 22 -18.49 74.39 5.05
C SER A 22 -18.26 72.87 5.16
N CYS A 23 -19.30 72.04 5.12
CA CYS A 23 -19.20 70.57 5.22
C CYS A 23 -19.93 69.84 4.09
N GLU A 24 -19.83 70.34 2.86
CA GLU A 24 -19.85 69.44 1.70
C GLU A 24 -18.40 68.94 1.56
N GLU A 25 -18.11 67.77 2.14
CA GLU A 25 -16.97 66.98 1.68
C GLU A 25 -17.32 66.57 0.26
N GLU A 26 -16.71 67.22 -0.73
CA GLU A 26 -16.78 66.72 -2.10
C GLU A 26 -16.06 65.37 -2.10
N GLU A 27 -16.84 64.30 -2.25
CA GLU A 27 -16.33 62.94 -2.44
C GLU A 27 -15.47 62.96 -3.72
N THR A 28 -14.16 63.03 -3.55
CA THR A 28 -13.22 63.01 -4.69
C THR A 28 -12.94 61.56 -5.05
N PHE A 29 -13.57 61.10 -6.12
CA PHE A 29 -13.26 59.79 -6.69
C PHE A 29 -11.91 59.80 -7.40
N ASP A 30 -11.09 58.78 -7.18
CA ASP A 30 -9.85 58.58 -7.95
C ASP A 30 -10.13 58.44 -9.45
N CYS A 31 -11.30 57.88 -9.79
CA CYS A 31 -11.80 57.70 -11.15
C CYS A 31 -13.12 58.46 -11.36
N PRO A 32 -13.08 59.78 -11.65
CA PRO A 32 -14.27 60.63 -11.70
C PRO A 32 -15.29 60.24 -12.79
N GLU A 33 -14.85 59.69 -13.92
CA GLU A 33 -15.75 59.35 -15.03
C GLU A 33 -16.70 58.19 -14.70
N ILE A 34 -16.31 57.34 -13.75
CA ILE A 34 -17.05 56.14 -13.34
C ILE A 34 -17.50 56.20 -11.87
N GLU A 35 -17.30 57.33 -11.20
CA GLU A 35 -17.66 57.57 -9.80
C GLU A 35 -17.17 56.45 -8.85
N ALA A 36 -15.91 56.02 -9.02
CA ALA A 36 -15.29 54.94 -8.25
C ALA A 36 -13.87 55.29 -7.78
N ASN A 37 -13.41 54.63 -6.72
CA ASN A 37 -12.06 54.75 -6.18
C ASN A 37 -11.18 53.56 -6.61
N ILE A 38 -9.86 53.73 -6.58
CA ILE A 38 -8.92 52.65 -6.88
C ILE A 38 -9.11 51.54 -5.84
N GLY A 39 -9.25 50.30 -6.31
CA GLY A 39 -9.52 49.13 -5.48
C GLY A 39 -11.00 48.87 -5.17
N ASP A 40 -11.92 49.75 -5.60
CA ASP A 40 -13.35 49.47 -5.48
C ASP A 40 -13.73 48.22 -6.32
N PRO A 41 -14.69 47.40 -5.85
CA PRO A 41 -15.15 46.24 -6.60
C PRO A 41 -15.87 46.69 -7.87
N CYS A 42 -15.65 45.96 -8.96
CA CYS A 42 -16.26 46.22 -10.25
C CYS A 42 -16.63 44.91 -10.96
N VAL A 43 -17.43 44.99 -12.01
CA VAL A 43 -17.77 43.86 -12.87
C VAL A 43 -17.46 44.25 -14.32
N ASN A 44 -16.65 43.47 -15.02
CA ASN A 44 -16.29 43.76 -16.39
C ASN A 44 -17.47 43.44 -17.36
N PRO A 45 -17.38 43.78 -18.66
CA PRO A 45 -18.45 43.49 -19.63
C PRO A 45 -18.79 42.00 -19.81
N ASN A 46 -17.92 41.09 -19.39
CA ASN A 46 -18.13 39.64 -19.43
C ASN A 46 -18.82 39.11 -18.16
N GLY A 47 -19.06 39.96 -17.16
CA GLY A 47 -19.68 39.57 -15.89
C GLY A 47 -18.70 39.08 -14.82
N GLU A 48 -17.40 39.29 -15.01
CA GLU A 48 -16.35 38.85 -14.08
C GLU A 48 -16.08 39.93 -13.02
N GLU A 49 -16.02 39.52 -11.76
CA GLU A 49 -15.72 40.41 -10.63
C GLU A 49 -14.24 40.80 -10.61
N GLY A 50 -13.97 42.08 -10.38
CA GLY A 50 -12.62 42.64 -10.37
C GLY A 50 -12.50 43.85 -9.45
N THR A 51 -11.43 44.61 -9.62
CA THR A 51 -11.17 45.86 -8.90
C THR A 51 -10.81 46.99 -9.84
N ILE A 52 -11.12 48.24 -9.48
CA ILE A 52 -10.70 49.42 -10.24
C ILE A 52 -9.19 49.62 -10.16
N SER A 53 -8.51 49.71 -11.31
CA SER A 53 -7.07 49.96 -11.43
C SER A 53 -6.72 51.46 -11.35
N GLU A 54 -5.42 51.78 -11.29
CA GLU A 54 -4.92 53.17 -11.39
C GLU A 54 -5.25 53.84 -12.74
N ASP A 55 -5.50 53.03 -13.78
CA ASP A 55 -5.92 53.49 -15.11
C ASP A 55 -7.45 53.61 -15.23
N CYS A 56 -8.19 53.45 -14.12
CA CYS A 56 -9.65 53.50 -14.07
C CYS A 56 -10.35 52.42 -14.91
N GLU A 57 -9.71 51.25 -15.04
CA GLU A 57 -10.28 50.07 -15.70
C GLU A 57 -10.66 49.01 -14.67
N CYS A 58 -11.68 48.20 -15.00
CA CYS A 58 -12.04 47.04 -14.18
C CYS A 58 -11.13 45.86 -14.50
N ILE A 59 -10.14 45.60 -13.64
CA ILE A 59 -9.20 44.48 -13.79
C ILE A 59 -9.67 43.28 -13.00
N VAL A 60 -9.80 42.15 -13.68
CA VAL A 60 -10.12 40.86 -13.08
C VAL A 60 -8.80 40.20 -12.68
N ASN A 61 -8.63 39.97 -11.38
CA ASN A 61 -7.52 39.17 -10.87
C ASN A 61 -7.88 37.69 -11.05
N VAL A 62 -7.66 37.16 -12.25
CA VAL A 62 -7.73 35.72 -12.46
C VAL A 62 -6.45 35.12 -11.85
N PRO A 63 -6.53 34.17 -10.91
CA PRO A 63 -5.35 33.43 -10.49
C PRO A 63 -4.71 32.78 -11.72
N ASP A 64 -3.39 32.98 -11.89
CA ASP A 64 -2.63 32.35 -12.96
C ASP A 64 -2.35 30.90 -12.56
N PHE A 65 -3.22 30.00 -12.99
CA PHE A 65 -3.09 28.56 -12.76
C PHE A 65 -2.19 27.93 -13.81
N ASP A 66 -1.30 27.03 -13.40
CA ASP A 66 -0.50 26.25 -14.35
C ASP A 66 -1.38 25.45 -15.33
N CYS A 67 -2.56 25.02 -14.87
CA CYS A 67 -3.58 24.30 -15.65
C CYS A 67 -4.93 25.03 -15.63
N PRO A 68 -5.17 25.98 -16.56
CA PRO A 68 -6.37 26.82 -16.56
C PRO A 68 -7.69 26.05 -16.65
N ASP A 69 -7.75 25.00 -17.47
CA ASP A 69 -8.98 24.20 -17.67
C ASP A 69 -9.37 23.40 -16.41
N LEU A 70 -8.40 23.16 -15.51
CA LEU A 70 -8.61 22.46 -14.23
C LEU A 70 -8.74 23.41 -13.04
N GLU A 71 -8.50 24.71 -13.25
CA GLU A 71 -8.38 25.71 -12.17
C GLU A 71 -7.41 25.26 -11.06
N ALA A 72 -6.27 24.66 -11.45
CA ALA A 72 -5.30 24.03 -10.54
C ALA A 72 -3.84 24.27 -10.97
N ASN A 73 -2.91 24.17 -10.01
CA ASN A 73 -1.46 24.27 -10.22
C ASN A 73 -0.81 22.89 -10.28
N PHE A 74 0.41 22.81 -10.79
CA PHE A 74 1.16 21.55 -10.81
C PHE A 74 1.41 21.03 -9.39
N GLY A 75 1.09 19.75 -9.17
CA GLY A 75 1.19 19.10 -7.87
C GLY A 75 0.01 19.35 -6.92
N ASP A 76 -1.00 20.12 -7.33
CA ASP A 76 -2.26 20.22 -6.59
C ASP A 76 -2.96 18.84 -6.57
N GLU A 77 -3.66 18.55 -5.47
CA GLU A 77 -4.44 17.33 -5.31
C GLU A 77 -5.64 17.32 -6.27
N CYS A 78 -5.88 16.18 -6.90
CA CYS A 78 -7.01 15.99 -7.82
C CYS A 78 -7.58 14.58 -7.66
N PHE A 79 -8.72 14.30 -8.29
CA PHE A 79 -9.39 13.00 -8.20
C PHE A 79 -9.57 12.39 -9.59
N VAL A 80 -9.14 11.15 -9.76
CA VAL A 80 -9.44 10.35 -10.96
C VAL A 80 -10.70 9.55 -10.69
N ASP A 81 -11.72 9.70 -11.55
CA ASP A 81 -12.94 8.88 -11.51
C ASP A 81 -12.65 7.50 -12.10
N ASP A 82 -12.51 6.51 -11.21
CA ASP A 82 -12.26 5.10 -11.51
C ASP A 82 -13.53 4.23 -11.38
N GLY A 83 -14.72 4.85 -11.36
CA GLY A 83 -15.98 4.14 -11.13
C GLY A 83 -16.26 3.78 -9.67
N GLY A 84 -15.49 4.35 -8.73
CA GLY A 84 -15.63 4.19 -7.29
C GLY A 84 -15.68 5.51 -6.51
N ASN A 85 -14.97 5.58 -5.39
CA ASN A 85 -14.88 6.78 -4.54
C ASN A 85 -13.90 7.84 -5.07
N GLY A 86 -13.32 7.63 -6.26
CA GLY A 86 -12.26 8.46 -6.81
C GLY A 86 -10.92 8.18 -6.13
N THR A 87 -9.88 8.00 -6.93
CA THR A 87 -8.52 7.87 -6.41
C THR A 87 -7.84 9.24 -6.39
N VAL A 88 -7.18 9.57 -5.27
CA VAL A 88 -6.44 10.83 -5.11
C VAL A 88 -5.19 10.79 -5.96
N GLY A 89 -5.02 11.77 -6.83
CA GLY A 89 -3.85 11.99 -7.67
C GLY A 89 -3.29 13.41 -7.53
N ILE A 90 -2.38 13.76 -8.42
CA ILE A 90 -1.75 15.07 -8.53
C ILE A 90 -1.85 15.62 -9.95
N VAL A 91 -1.94 16.94 -10.08
CA VAL A 91 -1.93 17.59 -11.40
C VAL A 91 -0.53 17.53 -12.00
N SER A 92 -0.40 16.86 -13.15
CA SER A 92 0.85 16.73 -13.89
C SER A 92 1.16 17.97 -14.74
N LYS A 93 2.38 18.03 -15.32
CA LYS A 93 2.78 19.10 -16.24
C LYS A 93 1.99 19.13 -17.55
N ASP A 94 1.34 18.03 -17.88
CA ASP A 94 0.48 17.90 -19.04
C ASP A 94 -0.99 18.22 -18.71
N CYS A 95 -1.26 18.76 -17.51
CA CYS A 95 -2.59 19.11 -17.02
C CYS A 95 -3.56 17.93 -16.97
N GLU A 96 -3.05 16.77 -16.58
CA GLU A 96 -3.82 15.57 -16.28
C GLU A 96 -3.75 15.26 -14.79
N CYS A 97 -4.84 14.75 -14.22
CA CYS A 97 -4.81 14.19 -12.88
C CYS A 97 -4.18 12.79 -12.94
N VAL A 98 -2.96 12.66 -12.45
CA VAL A 98 -2.23 11.40 -12.45
C VAL A 98 -2.17 10.82 -11.05
N VAL A 99 -2.42 9.51 -10.95
CA VAL A 99 -2.22 8.77 -9.71
C VAL A 99 -0.87 8.09 -9.82
N ASP A 100 0.05 8.38 -8.91
CA ASP A 100 1.19 7.49 -8.68
C ASP A 100 0.61 6.21 -8.07
N GLY A 101 0.40 5.20 -8.91
CA GLY A 101 0.07 3.86 -8.44
C GLY A 101 1.21 3.33 -7.57
N PRO A 102 0.95 2.33 -6.72
CA PRO A 102 2.03 1.64 -6.03
C PRO A 102 3.03 1.09 -7.07
N ASP A 103 4.31 1.44 -6.92
CA ASP A 103 5.41 0.85 -7.69
C ASP A 103 5.54 -0.62 -7.29
N PHE A 104 4.92 -1.51 -8.06
CA PHE A 104 5.05 -2.96 -7.88
C PHE A 104 6.36 -3.46 -8.51
N ASP A 105 7.06 -4.34 -7.82
CA ASP A 105 8.21 -5.05 -8.40
C ASP A 105 7.82 -5.85 -9.66
N CYS A 106 6.58 -6.34 -9.69
CA CYS A 106 6.00 -7.10 -10.79
C CYS A 106 4.73 -6.42 -11.35
N PRO A 107 4.86 -5.43 -12.26
CA PRO A 107 3.73 -4.62 -12.72
C PRO A 107 2.64 -5.39 -13.46
N GLU A 108 2.98 -6.45 -14.21
CA GLU A 108 2.00 -7.21 -15.00
C GLU A 108 0.98 -7.97 -14.13
N ILE A 109 1.36 -8.30 -12.90
CA ILE A 109 0.53 -9.05 -11.94
C ILE A 109 0.17 -8.22 -10.69
N GLU A 110 0.53 -6.93 -10.67
CA GLU A 110 0.26 -6.00 -9.57
C GLU A 110 0.70 -6.56 -8.19
N ALA A 111 1.90 -7.12 -8.12
CA ALA A 111 2.46 -7.75 -6.92
C ALA A 111 3.93 -7.37 -6.66
N ASN A 112 4.38 -7.50 -5.42
CA ASN A 112 5.77 -7.29 -5.01
C ASN A 112 6.50 -8.61 -4.80
N ILE A 113 7.83 -8.59 -4.86
CA ILE A 113 8.64 -9.78 -4.59
C ILE A 113 8.40 -10.22 -3.14
N GLY A 114 8.14 -11.51 -2.94
CA GLY A 114 7.80 -12.09 -1.65
C GLY A 114 6.32 -12.00 -1.27
N ASP A 115 5.47 -11.33 -2.07
CA ASP A 115 4.03 -11.36 -1.84
C ASP A 115 3.49 -12.80 -1.97
N PRO A 116 2.48 -13.17 -1.17
CA PRO A 116 1.89 -14.51 -1.23
C PRO A 116 1.16 -14.71 -2.56
N CYS A 117 1.27 -15.92 -3.10
CA CYS A 117 0.61 -16.30 -4.35
C CYS A 117 0.13 -17.76 -4.29
N GLU A 118 -0.64 -18.17 -5.29
CA GLU A 118 -1.13 -19.55 -5.43
C GLU A 118 -0.86 -20.02 -6.86
N ASN A 119 -0.22 -21.18 -7.01
CA ASN A 119 0.04 -21.75 -8.34
C ASN A 119 -1.25 -22.32 -8.98
N PRO A 120 -1.25 -22.70 -10.27
CA PRO A 120 -2.44 -23.27 -10.94
C PRO A 120 -3.00 -24.56 -10.32
N ASN A 121 -2.23 -25.22 -9.44
CA ASN A 121 -2.62 -26.44 -8.73
C ASN A 121 -3.16 -26.16 -7.32
N GLY A 122 -3.24 -24.89 -6.92
CA GLY A 122 -3.77 -24.46 -5.63
C GLY A 122 -2.78 -24.52 -4.48
N VAL A 123 -1.47 -24.46 -4.77
CA VAL A 123 -0.43 -24.51 -3.75
C VAL A 123 0.09 -23.10 -3.46
N GLU A 124 0.08 -22.72 -2.18
CA GLU A 124 0.58 -21.44 -1.69
C GLU A 124 2.10 -21.30 -1.94
N GLY A 125 2.52 -20.11 -2.35
CA GLY A 125 3.90 -19.77 -2.67
C GLY A 125 4.18 -18.28 -2.46
N THR A 126 5.30 -17.81 -3.02
CA THR A 126 5.66 -16.39 -3.03
C THR A 126 6.07 -15.91 -4.43
N ILE A 127 5.93 -14.61 -4.70
CA ILE A 127 6.40 -14.01 -5.96
C ILE A 127 7.93 -13.94 -5.98
N SER A 128 8.55 -14.50 -7.01
CA SER A 128 10.00 -14.46 -7.23
C SER A 128 10.49 -13.17 -7.91
N GLU A 129 11.81 -12.99 -8.02
CA GLU A 129 12.43 -11.91 -8.81
C GLU A 129 12.06 -11.96 -10.31
N ASP A 130 11.66 -13.14 -10.81
CA ASP A 130 11.20 -13.33 -12.19
C ASP A 130 9.67 -13.14 -12.34
N CYS A 131 9.00 -12.63 -11.29
CA CYS A 131 7.55 -12.41 -11.26
C CYS A 131 6.71 -13.68 -11.47
N GLU A 132 7.24 -14.82 -11.06
CA GLU A 132 6.53 -16.09 -11.04
C GLU A 132 6.12 -16.47 -9.63
N CYS A 133 5.00 -17.18 -9.48
CA CYS A 133 4.62 -17.76 -8.21
C CYS A 133 5.46 -19.02 -7.94
N ILE A 134 6.49 -18.89 -7.11
CA ILE A 134 7.33 -20.00 -6.69
C ILE A 134 6.76 -20.64 -5.43
N VAL A 135 6.61 -21.95 -5.49
CA VAL A 135 6.11 -22.74 -4.37
C VAL A 135 7.32 -23.30 -3.65
N ASP A 136 7.66 -22.68 -2.53
CA ASP A 136 8.50 -23.31 -1.51
C ASP A 136 7.62 -24.37 -0.83
N GLY A 137 7.41 -25.51 -1.50
CA GLY A 137 6.98 -26.70 -0.79
C GLY A 137 8.00 -26.97 0.32
N PRO A 138 7.64 -27.61 1.45
CA PRO A 138 8.65 -28.20 2.30
C PRO A 138 9.44 -29.16 1.40
N GLY A 139 10.63 -28.75 0.96
CA GLY A 139 11.44 -29.54 0.07
C GLY A 139 11.62 -30.91 0.72
N PHE A 140 11.38 -31.98 -0.03
CA PHE A 140 11.70 -33.30 0.45
C PHE A 140 13.17 -33.33 0.83
N ASP A 141 13.48 -33.81 2.04
CA ASP A 141 14.87 -34.01 2.46
C ASP A 141 15.63 -34.87 1.44
N CYS A 142 14.91 -35.77 0.75
CA CYS A 142 15.39 -36.61 -0.34
C CYS A 142 14.60 -36.37 -1.64
N PRO A 143 15.00 -35.40 -2.49
CA PRO A 143 14.26 -35.02 -3.69
C PRO A 143 14.06 -36.16 -4.70
N ASP A 144 15.08 -37.00 -4.91
CA ASP A 144 15.03 -38.12 -5.86
C ASP A 144 14.06 -39.23 -5.42
N LEU A 145 13.73 -39.29 -4.13
CA LEU A 145 12.76 -40.23 -3.55
C LEU A 145 11.38 -39.62 -3.32
N GLU A 146 11.24 -38.29 -3.49
CA GLU A 146 10.04 -37.53 -3.09
C GLU A 146 9.60 -37.85 -1.65
N ALA A 147 10.57 -37.93 -0.72
CA ALA A 147 10.35 -38.32 0.68
C ALA A 147 11.22 -37.53 1.67
N ASN A 148 10.77 -37.41 2.92
CA ASN A 148 11.50 -36.79 4.04
C ASN A 148 12.23 -37.84 4.88
N PHE A 149 13.18 -37.42 5.70
CA PHE A 149 13.87 -38.32 6.61
C PHE A 149 12.88 -38.97 7.59
N GLY A 150 12.95 -40.30 7.71
CA GLY A 150 12.04 -41.09 8.55
C GLY A 150 10.71 -41.44 7.90
N ASP A 151 10.42 -41.00 6.68
CA ASP A 151 9.24 -41.47 5.93
C ASP A 151 9.35 -42.97 5.64
N GLU A 152 8.20 -43.66 5.62
CA GLU A 152 8.13 -45.09 5.32
C GLU A 152 8.47 -45.36 3.85
N CYS A 153 9.28 -46.37 3.60
CA CYS A 153 9.69 -46.78 2.25
C CYS A 153 9.75 -48.31 2.14
N PHE A 154 9.93 -48.84 0.93
CA PHE A 154 10.00 -50.28 0.68
C PHE A 154 11.33 -50.67 0.01
N VAL A 155 12.03 -51.62 0.61
CA VAL A 155 13.20 -52.25 -0.02
C VAL A 155 12.74 -53.44 -0.85
N ASP A 156 13.07 -53.44 -2.14
CA ASP A 156 12.81 -54.58 -3.02
C ASP A 156 13.85 -55.68 -2.76
N ASP A 157 13.44 -56.70 -2.02
CA ASP A 157 14.24 -57.89 -1.66
C ASP A 157 13.93 -59.10 -2.55
N GLY A 158 13.29 -58.89 -3.71
CA GLY A 158 12.83 -59.97 -4.58
C GLY A 158 11.57 -60.69 -4.07
N GLY A 159 10.85 -60.07 -3.14
CA GLY A 159 9.59 -60.55 -2.54
C GLY A 159 8.50 -59.47 -2.46
N ASN A 160 7.76 -59.43 -1.36
CA ASN A 160 6.63 -58.50 -1.14
C ASN A 160 7.07 -57.09 -0.67
N GLY A 161 8.37 -56.81 -0.69
CA GLY A 161 8.96 -55.58 -0.16
C GLY A 161 9.03 -55.60 1.36
N THR A 162 10.21 -55.29 1.91
CA THR A 162 10.37 -55.07 3.35
C THR A 162 10.17 -53.59 3.67
N VAL A 163 9.37 -53.28 4.68
CA VAL A 163 9.13 -51.89 5.13
C VAL A 163 10.40 -51.35 5.80
N GLY A 164 10.87 -50.19 5.36
CA GLY A 164 12.00 -49.45 5.91
C GLY A 164 11.66 -47.98 6.13
N ILE A 165 12.68 -47.18 6.44
CA ILE A 165 12.62 -45.73 6.62
C ILE A 165 13.65 -45.04 5.74
N VAL A 166 13.36 -43.81 5.31
CA VAL A 166 14.32 -42.98 4.56
C VAL A 166 15.41 -42.46 5.51
N SER A 167 16.66 -42.78 5.21
CA SER A 167 17.84 -42.34 5.98
C SER A 167 18.30 -40.92 5.60
N GLU A 168 19.21 -40.34 6.40
CA GLU A 168 19.88 -39.07 6.09
C GLU A 168 20.71 -39.11 4.78
N ASP A 169 21.10 -40.32 4.34
CA ASP A 169 21.80 -40.56 3.07
C ASP A 169 20.83 -40.78 1.89
N CYS A 170 19.53 -40.57 2.09
CA CYS A 170 18.48 -40.76 1.09
C CYS A 170 18.43 -42.18 0.51
N GLU A 171 18.61 -43.17 1.38
CA GLU A 171 18.39 -44.58 1.09
C GLU A 171 17.21 -45.11 1.89
N CYS A 172 16.46 -46.05 1.32
CA CYS A 172 15.48 -46.80 2.08
C CYS A 172 16.19 -47.88 2.91
N VAL A 173 16.28 -47.68 4.23
CA VAL A 173 16.96 -48.59 5.14
C VAL A 173 15.95 -49.34 6.00
N VAL A 174 16.13 -50.65 6.13
CA VAL A 174 15.32 -51.44 7.05
C VAL A 174 15.95 -51.34 8.43
N ASP A 175 15.42 -50.46 9.28
CA ASP A 175 15.80 -50.38 10.68
C ASP A 175 14.99 -51.41 11.48
N GLY A 176 15.26 -52.69 11.24
CA GLY A 176 14.94 -53.71 12.24
C GLY A 176 15.98 -53.60 13.36
N PRO A 177 15.63 -53.79 14.65
CA PRO A 177 16.68 -54.05 15.63
C PRO A 177 17.48 -55.23 15.06
N GLY A 178 18.75 -55.01 14.74
CA GLY A 178 19.61 -56.09 14.25
C GLY A 178 19.46 -57.29 15.19
N PHE A 179 19.53 -58.50 14.65
CA PHE A 179 19.42 -59.71 15.45
C PHE A 179 20.25 -59.57 16.73
N ASP A 180 19.64 -59.79 17.89
CA ASP A 180 20.38 -59.75 19.16
C ASP A 180 21.63 -60.65 19.11
N CYS A 181 21.56 -61.70 18.28
CA CYS A 181 22.63 -62.61 17.94
C CYS A 181 22.94 -62.59 16.43
N PRO A 182 23.78 -61.66 15.95
CA PRO A 182 24.02 -61.47 14.51
C PRO A 182 24.68 -62.69 13.82
N GLU A 183 25.54 -63.44 14.51
CA GLU A 183 26.25 -64.59 13.92
C GLU A 183 25.33 -65.77 13.57
N ILE A 184 24.15 -65.83 14.20
CA ILE A 184 23.17 -66.90 14.01
C ILE A 184 21.82 -66.39 13.51
N GLU A 185 21.74 -65.10 13.14
CA GLU A 185 20.53 -64.45 12.63
C GLU A 185 19.29 -64.73 13.49
N ALA A 186 19.42 -64.61 14.82
CA ALA A 186 18.35 -64.89 15.78
C ALA A 186 18.25 -63.82 16.89
N ASN A 187 17.06 -63.66 17.48
CA ASN A 187 16.80 -62.77 18.61
C ASN A 187 16.77 -63.52 19.94
N ILE A 188 16.98 -62.81 21.05
CA ILE A 188 16.85 -63.40 22.39
C ILE A 188 15.42 -63.88 22.60
N GLY A 189 15.27 -65.13 23.04
CA GLY A 189 13.97 -65.78 23.25
C GLY A 189 13.42 -66.50 22.02
N ASP A 190 14.05 -66.40 20.84
CA ASP A 190 13.65 -67.17 19.67
C ASP A 190 13.79 -68.69 19.94
N PRO A 191 12.87 -69.51 19.42
CA PRO A 191 12.94 -70.96 19.58
C PRO A 191 14.16 -71.53 18.85
N CYS A 192 14.82 -72.51 19.45
CA CYS A 192 15.99 -73.16 18.89
C CYS A 192 16.03 -74.65 19.27
N GLU A 193 16.91 -75.41 18.62
CA GLU A 193 17.19 -76.81 18.95
C GLU A 193 18.69 -76.96 19.26
N ASN A 194 19.02 -77.52 20.43
CA ASN A 194 20.41 -77.72 20.82
C ASN A 194 21.06 -78.87 20.00
N PRO A 195 22.39 -79.06 20.03
CA PRO A 195 23.05 -80.14 19.27
C PRO A 195 22.62 -81.58 19.65
N ASN A 196 21.93 -81.76 20.78
CA ASN A 196 21.39 -83.05 21.22
C ASN A 196 19.95 -83.28 20.73
N GLY A 197 19.32 -82.27 20.13
CA GLY A 197 17.95 -82.33 19.63
C GLY A 197 16.88 -81.85 20.62
N ASP A 198 17.26 -81.15 21.69
CA ASP A 198 16.29 -80.62 22.66
C ASP A 198 15.82 -79.22 22.23
N GLU A 199 14.51 -78.98 22.27
CA GLU A 199 13.92 -77.65 22.06
C GLU A 199 14.28 -76.69 23.21
N GLY A 200 14.59 -75.45 22.86
CA GLY A 200 15.00 -74.41 23.80
C GLY A 200 14.75 -73.00 23.26
N THR A 201 15.35 -72.00 23.91
CA THR A 201 15.33 -70.60 23.44
C THR A 201 16.73 -69.99 23.41
N ILE A 202 16.95 -69.04 22.50
CA ILE A 202 18.19 -68.26 22.42
C ILE A 202 18.37 -67.41 23.69
N SER A 203 19.48 -67.60 24.39
CA SER A 203 19.86 -66.82 25.58
C SER A 203 20.60 -65.53 25.22
N GLU A 204 20.77 -64.61 26.18
CA GLU A 204 21.61 -63.40 26.04
C GLU A 204 23.04 -63.66 25.55
N ASP A 205 23.58 -64.87 25.79
CA ASP A 205 24.91 -65.30 25.30
C ASP A 205 24.87 -65.92 23.88
N CYS A 206 23.76 -65.79 23.15
CA CYS A 206 23.58 -66.31 21.79
C CYS A 206 23.77 -67.82 21.62
N VAL A 207 23.39 -68.58 22.65
CA VAL A 207 23.36 -70.04 22.63
C VAL A 207 21.95 -70.57 22.87
N CYS A 208 21.66 -71.75 22.34
CA CYS A 208 20.40 -72.43 22.57
C CYS A 208 20.38 -73.09 23.96
N LEU A 209 19.48 -72.65 24.85
CA LEU A 209 19.28 -73.24 26.17
C LEU A 209 17.95 -74.00 26.22
N SER A 210 18.02 -75.29 26.55
CA SER A 210 16.90 -76.23 26.77
C SER A 210 16.63 -76.45 28.25
#